data_AF-A0A835NPP0-F1
#
_entry.id   AF-A0A835NPP0-F1
#
_cell.length_a   1.000
_cell.length_b   1.000
_cell.length_c   1.000
_cell.angle_alpha   90.00
_cell.angle_beta   90.00
_cell.angle_gamma   90.00
#
_symmetry.space_group_name_H-M   'P 1'
#
loop_
_entity.id
_entity.type
_entity.pdbx_description
1 polymer ?
#
loop_
_entity_poly.entity_id
_entity_poly.type
_entity_poly.pdbx_seq_one_letter_code
_entity_poly.pdbx_strand_id
1 'polypeptide(L)'
;MMPYIMLKSGIGVESLLVQAAFYGFIGIFTFVTPITLHILTKGYVIRLYYKDEVDTYTAITYNAILAEKATVFHQKDVKIPDITKMFTTFYAKTKSMLVNPTLFPNPQDYNHLMGYDKSSFFKLEDLEEVKEADERK
;
A
#
# COMPACT_ATOMS: atom_id res chain seq x y z
N MET A 1 25.70 -30.86 23.89
CA MET A 1 26.83 -31.36 23.07
C MET A 1 27.18 -30.41 21.91
N MET A 2 26.20 -29.92 21.14
CA MET A 2 26.43 -28.99 20.00
C MET A 2 27.25 -27.72 20.30
N PRO A 3 27.02 -26.97 21.40
CA PRO A 3 27.76 -25.72 21.66
C PRO A 3 29.27 -25.94 21.87
N TYR A 4 29.63 -27.05 22.52
CA TYR A 4 31.02 -27.40 22.82
C TYR A 4 31.79 -27.87 21.57
N ILE A 5 31.09 -28.58 20.67
CA ILE A 5 31.65 -29.00 19.38
C ILE A 5 31.93 -27.78 18.49
N MET A 6 31.01 -26.81 18.43
CA MET A 6 31.19 -25.58 17.65
C MET A 6 32.37 -24.71 18.14
N LEU A 7 32.57 -24.65 19.47
CA LEU A 7 33.70 -23.95 20.08
C LEU A 7 35.04 -24.62 19.75
N LYS A 8 35.10 -25.96 19.73
CA LYS A 8 36.34 -26.71 19.46
C LYS A 8 36.68 -26.86 17.97
N SER A 9 35.68 -26.72 17.08
CA SER A 9 35.83 -26.88 15.63
C SER A 9 36.04 -25.55 14.88
N GLY A 10 35.99 -24.39 15.55
CA GLY A 10 36.06 -23.08 14.90
C GLY A 10 34.81 -22.72 14.08
N ILE A 11 33.75 -23.54 14.18
CA ILE A 11 32.48 -23.38 13.47
C ILE A 11 31.53 -22.42 14.22
N GLY A 12 31.89 -21.98 15.44
CA GLY A 12 31.20 -20.88 16.12
C GLY A 12 31.79 -19.54 15.72
N VAL A 13 30.96 -18.60 15.23
CA VAL A 13 31.10 -17.12 15.10
C VAL A 13 32.45 -16.48 14.73
N GLU A 14 33.53 -17.22 14.52
CA GLU A 14 34.90 -16.72 14.32
C GLU A 14 35.29 -16.69 12.83
N SER A 15 34.60 -17.46 11.98
CA SER A 15 34.86 -17.38 10.55
C SER A 15 34.27 -16.09 9.97
N LEU A 16 35.12 -15.32 9.30
CA LEU A 16 34.75 -14.05 8.65
C LEU A 16 33.55 -14.22 7.71
N LEU A 17 33.44 -15.37 7.04
CA LEU A 17 32.35 -15.68 6.13
C LEU A 17 31.00 -15.86 6.86
N VAL A 18 30.98 -16.53 8.01
CA VAL A 18 29.76 -16.68 8.82
C VAL A 18 29.36 -15.35 9.44
N GLN A 19 30.31 -14.55 9.91
CA GLN A 19 30.03 -13.19 10.39
C GLN A 19 29.46 -12.31 9.27
N ALA A 20 30.08 -12.31 8.09
CA ALA A 20 29.59 -11.55 6.94
C ALA A 20 28.19 -11.97 6.52
N ALA A 21 27.90 -13.29 6.49
CA ALA A 21 26.55 -13.79 6.20
C ALA A 21 25.53 -13.34 7.26
N PHE A 22 25.88 -13.39 8.55
CA PHE A 22 25.00 -13.00 9.64
C PHE A 22 24.71 -11.49 9.65
N TYR A 23 25.75 -10.65 9.55
CA TYR A 23 25.58 -9.19 9.46
C TYR A 23 24.91 -8.77 8.15
N GLY A 24 25.18 -9.47 7.04
CA GLY A 24 24.49 -9.27 5.78
C GLY A 24 22.98 -9.54 5.90
N PHE A 25 22.62 -10.66 6.53
CA PHE A 25 21.21 -10.99 6.80
C PHE A 25 20.54 -9.91 7.66
N ILE A 26 21.15 -9.51 8.78
CA ILE A 26 20.63 -8.44 9.63
C ILE A 26 20.51 -7.12 8.85
N GLY A 27 21.52 -6.78 8.03
CA GLY A 27 21.51 -5.59 7.19
C GLY A 27 20.34 -5.58 6.21
N ILE A 28 20.03 -6.71 5.58
CA ILE A 28 18.87 -6.84 4.68
C ILE A 28 17.60 -6.46 5.42
N PHE A 29 17.29 -7.05 6.57
CA PHE A 29 16.08 -6.70 7.32
C PHE A 29 16.10 -5.25 7.82
N THR A 30 17.27 -4.76 8.24
CA THR A 30 17.44 -3.39 8.74
C THR A 30 17.09 -2.34 7.68
N PHE A 31 17.41 -2.58 6.41
CA PHE A 31 17.16 -1.61 5.33
C PHE A 31 15.93 -1.94 4.48
N VAL A 32 15.73 -3.21 4.11
CA VAL A 32 14.63 -3.61 3.23
C VAL A 32 13.29 -3.44 3.94
N THR A 33 13.16 -3.86 5.20
CA THR A 33 11.88 -3.76 5.92
C THR A 33 11.35 -2.32 6.02
N PRO A 34 12.11 -1.31 6.48
CA PRO A 34 11.59 0.06 6.52
C PRO A 34 11.28 0.62 5.12
N ILE A 35 12.04 0.26 4.09
CA ILE A 35 11.75 0.67 2.70
C ILE A 35 10.44 0.05 2.23
N THR A 36 10.25 -1.25 2.43
CA THR A 36 9.01 -1.96 2.08
C THR A 36 7.82 -1.37 2.81
N LEU A 37 7.92 -1.19 4.13
CA LEU A 37 6.86 -0.57 4.91
C LEU A 37 6.56 0.85 4.44
N HIS A 38 7.58 1.66 4.14
CA HIS A 38 7.37 3.00 3.59
C HIS A 38 6.65 2.96 2.25
N ILE A 39 7.01 2.06 1.34
CA ILE A 39 6.35 1.92 0.03
C ILE A 39 4.88 1.52 0.19
N LEU A 40 4.57 0.63 1.13
CA LEU A 40 3.21 0.16 1.39
C LEU A 40 2.34 1.24 2.06
N THR A 41 2.94 2.05 2.95
CA THR A 41 2.20 3.00 3.80
C THR A 41 2.26 4.46 3.35
N LYS A 42 3.14 4.85 2.43
CA LYS A 42 3.26 6.24 1.94
C LYS A 42 1.97 6.81 1.34
N GLY A 43 1.06 5.93 0.91
CA GLY A 43 -0.26 6.28 0.40
C GLY A 43 -1.32 6.42 1.48
N TYR A 44 -1.00 6.21 2.77
CA TYR A 44 -1.97 6.29 3.85
C TYR A 44 -2.47 7.71 4.04
N VAL A 45 -3.77 7.88 3.83
CA VAL A 45 -4.45 9.17 3.92
C VAL A 45 -4.84 9.42 5.36
N ILE A 46 -4.25 10.45 5.95
CA ILE A 46 -4.52 10.84 7.35
C ILE A 46 -5.75 11.75 7.46
N ARG A 47 -6.05 12.51 6.40
CA ARG A 47 -7.21 13.40 6.31
C ARG A 47 -7.68 13.45 4.87
N LEU A 48 -8.99 13.36 4.67
CA LEU A 48 -9.62 13.49 3.38
C LEU A 48 -10.90 14.31 3.54
N TYR A 49 -11.01 15.38 2.77
CA TYR A 49 -12.17 16.25 2.77
C TYR A 49 -12.57 16.59 1.34
N TYR A 50 -13.88 16.70 1.16
CA TYR A 50 -14.50 17.17 -0.07
C TYR A 50 -14.73 18.68 0.01
N LYS A 51 -14.48 19.38 -1.09
CA LYS A 51 -14.69 20.83 -1.21
C LYS A 51 -15.73 21.09 -2.29
N ASP A 52 -16.96 21.38 -1.84
CA ASP A 52 -18.14 21.53 -2.68
C ASP A 52 -18.05 22.71 -3.66
N GLU A 53 -17.44 23.83 -3.24
CA GLU A 53 -17.27 25.04 -4.07
C GLU A 53 -16.60 24.79 -5.43
N VAL A 54 -15.74 23.78 -5.49
CA VAL A 54 -14.88 23.49 -6.65
C VAL A 54 -14.95 22.03 -7.09
N ASP A 55 -15.84 21.22 -6.50
CA ASP A 55 -15.98 19.78 -6.76
C ASP A 55 -14.64 19.03 -6.73
N THR A 56 -13.87 19.22 -5.64
CA THR A 56 -12.57 18.53 -5.49
C THR A 56 -12.42 17.85 -4.15
N TYR A 57 -11.65 16.77 -4.17
CA TYR A 57 -11.19 16.05 -2.99
C TYR A 57 -9.74 16.43 -2.70
N THR A 58 -9.44 16.61 -1.41
CA THR A 58 -8.07 16.81 -0.94
C THR A 58 -7.66 15.71 0.03
N ALA A 59 -6.72 14.87 -0.39
CA ALA A 59 -6.09 13.87 0.47
C ALA A 59 -4.78 14.41 1.05
N ILE A 60 -4.62 14.30 2.36
CA ILE A 60 -3.37 14.59 3.06
C ILE A 60 -2.69 13.27 3.40
N THR A 61 -1.42 13.13 3.03
CA THR A 61 -0.55 12.01 3.42
C THR A 61 0.73 12.53 4.07
N TYR A 62 1.47 11.66 4.75
CA TYR A 62 2.84 11.96 5.17
C TYR A 62 3.86 11.48 4.14
N ASN A 63 4.94 12.23 3.96
CA ASN A 63 6.10 11.81 3.18
C ASN A 63 7.16 11.10 4.07
N ALA A 64 8.31 10.75 3.49
CA ALA A 64 9.38 10.02 4.20
C ALA A 64 9.94 10.74 5.43
N ILE A 65 9.78 12.06 5.54
CA ILE A 65 10.24 12.87 6.67
C ILE A 65 9.09 13.32 7.58
N LEU A 66 7.92 12.65 7.50
CA LEU A 66 6.70 12.97 8.24
C LEU A 66 6.13 14.37 7.96
N ALA A 67 6.50 15.00 6.84
CA ALA A 67 5.87 16.25 6.42
C ALA A 67 4.57 15.97 5.68
N GLU A 68 3.56 16.81 5.93
CA GLU A 68 2.26 16.72 5.28
C GLU A 68 2.36 17.05 3.79
N LYS A 69 1.69 16.25 2.96
CA LYS A 69 1.61 16.43 1.52
C LYS A 69 0.14 16.39 1.09
N ALA A 70 -0.35 17.51 0.56
CA ALA A 70 -1.68 17.59 0.00
C ALA A 70 -1.71 17.07 -1.45
N THR A 71 -2.76 16.32 -1.80
CA THR A 71 -3.07 15.89 -3.16
C THR A 71 -4.51 16.26 -3.47
N VAL A 72 -4.70 17.16 -4.43
CA VAL A 72 -6.01 17.60 -4.91
C VAL A 72 -6.35 16.87 -6.21
N PHE A 73 -7.57 16.33 -6.28
CA PHE A 73 -8.06 15.56 -7.41
C PHE A 73 -9.59 15.60 -7.51
N HIS A 74 -10.13 15.28 -8.69
CA HIS A 74 -11.57 15.15 -8.91
C HIS A 74 -11.98 13.68 -8.83
N GLN A 75 -13.26 13.40 -8.63
CA GLN A 75 -13.82 12.03 -8.65
C GLN A 75 -13.49 11.30 -9.96
N LYS A 76 -13.51 11.99 -11.12
CA LYS A 76 -13.14 11.40 -12.43
C LYS A 76 -11.69 10.93 -12.53
N ASP A 77 -10.82 11.44 -11.67
CA ASP A 77 -9.41 11.04 -11.59
C ASP A 77 -9.21 9.81 -10.69
N VAL A 78 -10.30 9.26 -10.11
CA VAL A 78 -10.29 8.15 -9.17
C VAL A 78 -10.44 6.82 -9.91
N LYS A 79 -9.51 5.90 -9.66
CA LYS A 79 -9.59 4.52 -10.14
C LYS A 79 -9.59 3.55 -8.95
N ILE A 80 -10.63 2.73 -8.86
CA ILE A 80 -10.72 1.66 -7.86
C ILE A 80 -9.92 0.46 -8.40
N PRO A 81 -8.98 -0.09 -7.62
CA PRO A 81 -8.24 -1.27 -8.02
C PRO A 81 -9.05 -2.55 -7.90
N ASP A 82 -8.68 -3.55 -8.70
CA ASP A 82 -9.14 -4.92 -8.50
C ASP A 82 -8.58 -5.49 -7.18
N ILE A 83 -9.26 -6.51 -6.67
CA ILE A 83 -8.96 -7.24 -5.41
C ILE A 83 -7.49 -7.68 -5.24
N THR A 84 -6.70 -7.76 -6.32
CA THR A 84 -5.28 -8.13 -6.28
C THR A 84 -4.38 -7.06 -5.63
N LYS A 85 -4.86 -5.83 -5.41
CA LYS A 85 -4.07 -4.73 -4.82
C LYS A 85 -4.50 -4.41 -3.38
N MET A 86 -4.08 -5.26 -2.45
CA MET A 86 -4.53 -5.24 -1.03
C MET A 86 -4.18 -3.98 -0.22
N PHE A 87 -3.27 -3.12 -0.68
CA PHE A 87 -2.80 -1.94 0.07
C PHE A 87 -3.19 -0.61 -0.60
N THR A 88 -4.22 -0.61 -1.44
CA THR A 88 -4.72 0.60 -2.10
C THR A 88 -6.24 0.56 -2.12
N THR A 89 -6.88 1.55 -1.50
CA THR A 89 -8.34 1.72 -1.54
C THR A 89 -8.76 2.30 -2.89
N PHE A 90 -8.04 3.32 -3.37
CA PHE A 90 -8.22 3.90 -4.70
C PHE A 90 -6.94 4.57 -5.18
N TYR A 91 -6.85 4.82 -6.48
CA TYR A 91 -5.83 5.67 -7.07
C TYR A 91 -6.42 7.05 -7.33
N ALA A 92 -5.75 8.11 -6.86
CA ALA A 92 -6.00 9.47 -7.31
C ALA A 92 -4.95 9.83 -8.35
N LYS A 93 -5.34 9.92 -9.63
CA LYS A 93 -4.42 10.05 -10.76
C LYS A 93 -3.45 8.85 -10.78
N THR A 94 -2.17 9.07 -10.49
CA THR A 94 -1.13 8.03 -10.43
C THR A 94 -0.73 7.62 -9.01
N LYS A 95 -1.37 8.20 -7.97
CA LYS A 95 -1.00 7.97 -6.57
C LYS A 95 -1.94 6.97 -5.91
N SER A 96 -1.38 5.91 -5.33
CA SER A 96 -2.11 4.97 -4.49
C SER A 96 -2.52 5.63 -3.17
N MET A 97 -3.80 5.56 -2.84
CA MET A 97 -4.37 6.04 -1.59
C MET A 97 -4.90 4.86 -0.79
N LEU A 98 -4.40 4.70 0.43
CA LEU A 98 -4.96 3.78 1.42
C LEU A 98 -5.74 4.62 2.43
N VAL A 99 -7.02 4.33 2.54
CA VAL A 99 -7.96 5.21 3.22
C VAL A 99 -8.77 4.42 4.23
N ASN A 100 -8.91 4.98 5.43
CA ASN A 100 -9.88 4.51 6.41
C ASN A 100 -11.17 5.37 6.27
N PRO A 101 -12.31 4.80 5.84
CA PRO A 101 -13.56 5.54 5.66
C PRO A 101 -14.09 6.20 6.93
N THR A 102 -13.73 5.69 8.12
CA THR A 102 -14.18 6.26 9.40
C THR A 102 -13.54 7.61 9.72
N LEU A 103 -12.52 8.04 8.96
CA LEU A 103 -11.85 9.32 9.14
C LEU A 103 -12.52 10.48 8.40
N PHE A 104 -13.58 10.22 7.64
CA PHE A 104 -14.30 11.24 6.88
C PHE A 104 -15.37 11.88 7.77
N PRO A 105 -15.49 13.22 7.78
CA PRO A 105 -16.54 13.91 8.51
C PRO A 105 -17.95 13.51 8.03
N ASN A 106 -18.13 13.29 6.73
CA ASN A 106 -19.38 12.87 6.13
C ASN A 106 -19.19 11.52 5.40
N PRO A 107 -19.85 10.43 5.85
CA PRO A 107 -19.79 9.15 5.17
C PRO A 107 -20.29 9.18 3.72
N GLN A 108 -21.21 10.10 3.39
CA GLN A 108 -21.74 10.22 2.03
C GLN A 108 -20.68 10.70 1.03
N ASP A 109 -19.72 11.52 1.47
CA ASP A 109 -18.64 12.01 0.61
C ASP A 109 -17.73 10.85 0.16
N TYR A 110 -17.55 9.83 1.01
CA TYR A 110 -16.81 8.62 0.68
C TYR A 110 -17.60 7.74 -0.30
N ASN A 111 -18.91 7.57 -0.08
CA ASN A 111 -19.76 6.82 -1.01
C ASN A 111 -19.78 7.47 -2.40
N HIS A 112 -19.89 8.79 -2.44
CA HIS A 112 -19.75 9.56 -3.67
C HIS A 112 -18.36 9.35 -4.28
N LEU A 113 -17.28 9.54 -3.52
CA LEU A 113 -15.91 9.35 -4.01
C LEU A 113 -15.70 7.98 -4.66
N MET A 114 -16.22 6.93 -4.05
CA MET A 114 -16.12 5.54 -4.52
C MET A 114 -17.16 5.20 -5.60
N GLY A 115 -18.08 6.11 -5.93
CA GLY A 115 -19.12 5.90 -6.93
C GLY A 115 -20.19 4.87 -6.53
N TYR A 116 -20.34 4.58 -5.24
CA TYR A 116 -21.36 3.65 -4.72
C TYR A 116 -22.77 4.23 -4.79
N ASP A 117 -22.89 5.55 -4.90
CA ASP A 117 -24.13 6.28 -5.09
C ASP A 117 -24.67 6.16 -6.53
N LYS A 118 -23.80 5.89 -7.51
CA LYS A 118 -24.20 5.66 -8.90
C LYS A 118 -24.74 4.25 -9.00
N SER A 119 -25.98 4.11 -9.46
CA SER A 119 -26.69 2.84 -9.70
C SER A 119 -26.10 2.04 -10.89
N SER A 120 -24.79 1.89 -10.92
CA SER A 120 -24.10 1.14 -11.97
C SER A 120 -24.30 -0.33 -11.64
N PHE A 121 -25.23 -0.95 -12.37
CA PHE A 121 -25.31 -2.40 -12.57
C PHE A 121 -23.88 -2.97 -12.52
N PHE A 122 -23.66 -3.92 -11.60
CA PHE A 122 -22.45 -4.72 -11.50
C PHE A 122 -21.82 -4.91 -12.89
N LYS A 123 -20.65 -4.32 -13.11
CA LYS A 123 -19.91 -4.48 -14.38
C LYS A 123 -19.57 -5.95 -14.53
N LEU A 124 -20.41 -6.64 -15.30
CA LEU A 124 -20.23 -8.01 -15.75
C LEU A 124 -18.98 -8.14 -16.62
N GLU A 125 -18.48 -7.04 -17.18
CA GLU A 125 -17.25 -7.02 -17.99
C GLU A 125 -16.01 -7.51 -17.24
N ASP A 126 -15.89 -7.23 -15.92
CA ASP A 126 -14.72 -7.66 -15.13
C ASP A 126 -14.76 -9.18 -14.82
N LEU A 127 -15.94 -9.80 -14.90
CA LEU A 127 -16.11 -11.26 -14.77
C LEU A 127 -15.88 -11.98 -16.11
N GLU A 128 -16.14 -11.31 -17.23
CA GLU A 128 -15.92 -11.84 -18.58
C GLU A 128 -14.43 -11.88 -18.95
N GLU A 129 -13.63 -10.86 -18.60
CA GLU A 129 -12.17 -10.89 -18.81
C GLU A 129 -11.48 -12.00 -18.00
N VAL A 130 -11.94 -12.26 -16.76
CA VAL A 130 -11.40 -13.34 -15.92
C VAL A 130 -11.77 -14.72 -16.48
N LYS A 131 -12.97 -14.88 -17.06
CA LYS A 131 -13.37 -16.13 -17.74
C LYS A 131 -12.59 -16.37 -19.03
N GLU A 132 -12.41 -15.35 -19.88
CA GLU A 132 -11.67 -15.52 -21.14
C GLU A 132 -10.19 -15.84 -20.92
N ALA A 133 -9.57 -15.36 -19.84
CA ALA A 133 -8.20 -15.68 -19.49
C ALA A 133 -8.01 -17.12 -18.96
N ASP A 134 -9.06 -17.71 -18.39
CA ASP A 134 -9.07 -19.09 -17.89
C ASP A 134 -9.36 -20.11 -19.01
N GLU A 135 -10.21 -19.75 -19.98
CA GLU A 135 -10.54 -20.59 -21.15
C GLU A 135 -9.44 -20.65 -22.23
N ARG A 136 -8.44 -19.75 -22.18
CA ARG A 136 -7.27 -19.74 -23.08
C ARG A 136 -6.03 -20.47 -22.54
N LYS A 137 -6.16 -21.17 -21.41
CA LYS A 137 -5.11 -22.05 -20.86
C LYS A 137 -5.45 -23.52 -21.10
#